data_AF-A0A842RKF8-F1
#
_entry.id   AF-A0A842RKF8-F1
#
_cell.length_a   1.000
_cell.length_b   1.000
_cell.length_c   1.000
_cell.angle_alpha   90.00
_cell.angle_beta   90.00
_cell.angle_gamma   90.00
#
_symmetry.space_group_name_H-M   'P 1'
#
loop_
_entity.id
_entity.type
_entity.pdbx_description
1 polymer ?
#
loop_
_entity_poly.entity_id
_entity_poly.type
_entity_poly.pdbx_seq_one_letter_code
_entity_poly.pdbx_strand_id
1 'polypeptide(L)'
;MNNPEIIIKEVQNDYKLPIHWRVNKSKTEKEINTDIIHGLGSDSSTFRDLLLNSIKNAKQTIMLSSFIISDEELINELINAADRKVRIYLLFSTNVQLEKEFREDPTDFDKKTLNFHRDFLDRIKSKALVRSGNNLHAKFMIIDYGTANQKGFISTANFTKEALLRNRELGIKLDNNEDITKLFYIFQSGFWEESDQQLSSDVWNPAEKRNLQKIDYNQRLFPTLKGNKTLKQNLIKLINETQGQLIASSYLFYLDNEVSQKIVSESLNRDVIILMRPKEKNRDFAKKVLENGGKVFAFDYIHAKFLFAPDNDRAIIMTANFDDKGLETGYEIGIDLNKEECIELLKITKNWIDNAEYLLENLTNIQNCKNGFIKFWDNMDLKQFEITEEQIEEEKIKIKDLRELKKYRNERFKPKKIYDSIIPKKIILRRICHLPTLPEKATKVKENPFKYPLYKHKNKRFLVLKKQNQIQEVITNYSNEIKNIKLVVKK
;
A
#
# COMPACT_ATOMS: atom_id res chain seq x y z
N MET A 1 25.47 35.20 -37.71
CA MET A 1 24.87 33.86 -37.56
C MET A 1 25.94 32.84 -37.14
N ASN A 2 26.78 33.17 -36.15
CA ASN A 2 27.88 32.29 -35.74
C ASN A 2 27.50 31.40 -34.55
N ASN A 3 26.38 31.69 -33.91
CA ASN A 3 25.79 30.86 -32.87
C ASN A 3 24.88 29.80 -33.52
N PRO A 4 24.78 28.61 -32.93
CA PRO A 4 23.78 27.63 -33.35
C PRO A 4 22.39 28.27 -33.33
N GLU A 5 21.57 27.92 -34.31
CA GLU A 5 20.17 28.32 -34.30
C GLU A 5 19.39 27.39 -33.37
N ILE A 6 18.62 27.96 -32.44
CA ILE A 6 17.79 27.19 -31.51
C ILE A 6 16.34 27.21 -32.02
N ILE A 7 15.77 26.04 -32.27
CA ILE A 7 14.35 25.88 -32.58
C ILE A 7 13.69 25.23 -31.37
N ILE A 8 12.69 25.88 -30.80
CA ILE A 8 11.91 25.38 -29.66
C ILE A 8 10.52 24.96 -30.14
N LYS A 9 10.05 23.78 -29.70
CA LYS A 9 8.67 23.35 -29.86
C LYS A 9 8.14 22.86 -28.53
N GLU A 10 6.92 23.27 -28.19
CA GLU A 10 6.28 22.90 -26.94
C GLU A 10 5.00 22.13 -27.22
N VAL A 11 4.76 21.09 -26.44
CA VAL A 11 3.55 20.27 -26.51
C VAL A 11 3.08 20.00 -25.08
N GLN A 12 1.79 20.24 -24.83
CA GLN A 12 1.15 19.81 -23.58
C GLN A 12 0.96 18.30 -23.61
N ASN A 13 1.32 17.64 -22.51
CA ASN A 13 1.14 16.20 -22.40
C ASN A 13 -0.34 15.89 -22.15
N ASP A 14 -0.95 15.17 -23.08
CA ASP A 14 -2.33 14.70 -23.05
C ASP A 14 -2.43 13.27 -22.48
N TYR A 15 -1.42 12.82 -21.73
CA TYR A 15 -1.45 11.51 -21.09
C TYR A 15 -2.64 11.39 -20.14
N LYS A 16 -3.41 10.32 -20.34
CA LYS A 16 -4.53 9.98 -19.48
C LYS A 16 -4.05 9.05 -18.38
N LEU A 17 -4.06 9.53 -17.15
CA LEU A 17 -3.65 8.73 -16.01
C LEU A 17 -4.74 7.70 -15.67
N PRO A 18 -4.36 6.46 -15.34
CA PRO A 18 -5.27 5.53 -14.67
C PRO A 18 -5.57 6.02 -13.25
N ILE A 19 -6.46 5.32 -12.56
CA ILE A 19 -6.59 5.45 -11.10
C ILE A 19 -5.23 5.19 -10.48
N HIS A 20 -4.80 6.10 -9.61
CA HIS A 20 -3.46 6.12 -9.07
C HIS A 20 -3.46 6.53 -7.59
N TRP A 21 -2.44 6.08 -6.88
CA TRP A 21 -2.11 6.53 -5.55
C TRP A 21 -1.24 7.78 -5.66
N ARG A 22 -1.72 8.91 -5.17
CA ARG A 22 -0.86 10.07 -4.92
C ARG A 22 -0.02 9.80 -3.68
N VAL A 23 1.29 9.90 -3.80
CA VAL A 23 2.22 9.72 -2.69
C VAL A 23 2.29 11.02 -1.90
N ASN A 24 1.92 10.97 -0.63
CA ASN A 24 2.11 12.07 0.29
C ASN A 24 3.54 12.05 0.82
N LYS A 25 4.13 13.23 1.05
CA LYS A 25 5.33 13.29 1.88
C LYS A 25 4.94 12.84 3.28
N SER A 26 5.47 11.69 3.69
CA SER A 26 5.29 11.18 5.05
C SER A 26 5.65 12.28 6.05
N LYS A 27 4.71 12.60 6.92
CA LYS A 27 4.97 13.36 8.13
C LYS A 27 5.37 12.35 9.20
N THR A 28 6.24 12.76 10.11
CA THR A 28 6.53 11.97 11.31
C THR A 28 5.21 11.71 12.02
N GLU A 29 4.82 10.44 12.15
CA GLU A 29 3.64 10.09 12.91
C GLU A 29 3.86 10.50 14.36
N LYS A 30 2.82 11.05 14.98
CA LYS A 30 2.85 11.26 16.42
C LYS A 30 2.45 9.95 17.08
N GLU A 31 3.19 9.58 18.11
CA GLU A 31 2.78 8.53 19.03
C GLU A 31 1.42 8.92 19.64
N ILE A 32 0.42 8.06 19.45
CA ILE A 32 -0.90 8.21 20.04
C ILE A 32 -0.98 7.25 21.22
N ASN A 33 -0.82 7.82 22.41
CA ASN A 33 -0.97 7.08 23.66
C ASN A 33 -2.42 7.16 24.14
N THR A 34 -2.95 6.00 24.46
CA THR A 34 -4.33 5.68 24.82
C THR A 34 -4.29 4.56 25.86
N ASP A 35 -5.31 4.50 26.70
CA ASP A 35 -5.29 3.67 27.91
C ASP A 35 -5.85 2.26 27.65
N ILE A 36 -6.76 2.12 26.68
CA ILE A 36 -7.54 0.89 26.45
C ILE A 36 -7.24 0.29 25.07
N ILE A 37 -7.35 1.11 24.01
CA ILE A 37 -7.05 0.70 22.64
C ILE A 37 -5.65 1.19 22.30
N HIS A 38 -4.73 0.27 22.14
CA HIS A 38 -3.37 0.59 21.77
C HIS A 38 -3.22 0.56 20.25
N GLY A 39 -2.73 1.65 19.66
CA GLY A 39 -2.22 1.66 18.30
C GLY A 39 -0.81 1.07 18.28
N LEU A 40 -0.59 0.06 17.45
CA LEU A 40 0.72 -0.56 17.25
C LEU A 40 1.38 0.05 16.01
N GLY A 41 2.71 0.12 16.00
CA GLY A 41 3.50 0.73 14.93
C GLY A 41 4.93 1.05 15.38
N SER A 42 5.75 1.60 14.49
CA SER A 42 7.19 1.88 14.72
C SER A 42 7.50 2.67 15.99
N ASP A 43 6.55 3.46 16.46
CA ASP A 43 6.76 4.42 17.54
C ASP A 43 5.97 4.05 18.82
N SER A 44 5.34 2.87 18.88
CA SER A 44 4.56 2.42 20.06
C SER A 44 4.82 0.94 20.38
N SER A 45 5.56 0.70 21.47
CA SER A 45 5.75 -0.65 22.04
C SER A 45 4.76 -0.98 23.17
N THR A 46 3.87 -0.04 23.51
CA THR A 46 3.05 -0.09 24.73
C THR A 46 2.24 -1.39 24.86
N PHE A 47 1.58 -1.84 23.79
CA PHE A 47 0.81 -3.09 23.82
C PHE A 47 1.68 -4.33 24.00
N ARG A 48 2.82 -4.39 23.31
CA ARG A 48 3.78 -5.50 23.45
C ARG A 48 4.33 -5.57 24.87
N ASP A 49 4.67 -4.41 25.44
CA ASP A 49 5.17 -4.30 26.82
C ASP A 49 4.11 -4.73 27.84
N LEU A 50 2.84 -4.39 27.60
CA LEU A 50 1.72 -4.87 28.41
C LEU A 50 1.56 -6.40 28.36
N LEU A 51 1.70 -7.01 27.19
CA LEU A 51 1.68 -8.46 27.04
C LEU A 51 2.85 -9.11 27.77
N LEU A 52 4.08 -8.64 27.54
CA LEU A 52 5.29 -9.13 28.20
C LEU A 52 5.20 -9.05 29.72
N ASN A 53 4.81 -7.89 30.24
CA ASN A 53 4.65 -7.69 31.67
C ASN A 53 3.55 -8.60 32.25
N SER A 54 2.48 -8.86 31.49
CA SER A 54 1.42 -9.75 31.96
C SER A 54 1.86 -11.21 31.97
N ILE A 55 2.59 -11.70 30.97
CA ILE A 55 3.17 -13.05 30.96
C ILE A 55 4.17 -13.22 32.10
N LYS A 56 5.06 -12.26 32.30
CA LYS A 56 6.07 -12.28 33.37
C LYS A 56 5.43 -12.41 34.76
N ASN A 57 4.29 -11.77 34.97
CA ASN A 57 3.59 -11.76 36.25
C ASN A 57 2.56 -12.90 36.42
N ALA A 58 2.24 -13.65 35.36
CA ALA A 58 1.27 -14.75 35.41
C ALA A 58 1.63 -15.78 36.49
N LYS A 59 0.62 -16.31 37.18
CA LYS A 59 0.77 -17.22 38.33
C LYS A 59 0.16 -18.59 38.12
N GLN A 60 -0.87 -18.73 37.30
CA GLN A 60 -1.66 -19.95 37.18
C GLN A 60 -1.80 -20.42 35.74
N THR A 61 -2.27 -19.57 34.83
CA THR A 61 -2.61 -19.96 33.47
C THR A 61 -2.26 -18.91 32.45
N ILE A 62 -1.85 -19.35 31.26
CA ILE A 62 -1.79 -18.54 30.05
C ILE A 62 -2.45 -19.32 28.93
N MET A 63 -3.45 -18.70 28.29
CA MET A 63 -4.15 -19.22 27.13
C MET A 63 -3.91 -18.24 25.98
N LEU A 64 -3.33 -18.71 24.88
CA LEU A 64 -3.00 -17.86 23.74
C LEU A 64 -3.55 -18.47 22.45
N SER A 65 -4.19 -17.64 21.64
CA SER A 65 -4.53 -17.95 20.26
C SER A 65 -3.81 -16.98 19.33
N SER A 66 -3.23 -17.49 18.25
CA SER A 66 -2.68 -16.66 17.18
C SER A 66 -2.61 -17.45 15.88
N PHE A 67 -2.48 -16.78 14.72
CA PHE A 67 -2.17 -17.50 13.49
C PHE A 67 -0.74 -18.06 13.55
N ILE A 68 0.21 -17.23 13.98
CA ILE A 68 1.64 -17.53 14.11
C ILE A 68 2.24 -16.66 15.22
N ILE A 69 3.30 -17.14 15.86
CA ILE A 69 4.10 -16.40 16.85
C ILE A 69 5.57 -16.45 16.47
N SER A 70 6.26 -15.31 16.54
CA SER A 70 7.70 -15.22 16.29
C SER A 70 8.38 -14.03 17.01
N ASP A 71 7.68 -13.35 17.93
CA ASP A 71 8.33 -12.38 18.80
C ASP A 71 9.17 -13.10 19.86
N GLU A 72 10.48 -12.88 19.80
CA GLU A 72 11.45 -13.62 20.62
C GLU A 72 11.28 -13.36 22.13
N GLU A 73 10.98 -12.14 22.54
CA GLU A 73 10.80 -11.82 23.96
C GLU A 73 9.50 -12.43 24.49
N LEU A 74 8.40 -12.37 23.73
CA LEU A 74 7.16 -13.04 24.11
C LEU A 74 7.37 -14.55 24.23
N ILE A 75 8.08 -15.16 23.28
CA ILE A 75 8.44 -16.58 23.31
C ILE A 75 9.25 -16.92 24.57
N ASN A 76 10.30 -16.15 24.85
CA ASN A 76 11.15 -16.39 26.02
C ASN A 76 10.37 -16.25 27.32
N GLU A 77 9.48 -15.24 27.43
CA GLU A 77 8.64 -15.07 28.62
C GLU A 77 7.59 -16.17 28.78
N LEU A 78 7.02 -16.70 27.69
CA LEU A 78 6.15 -17.88 27.74
C LEU A 78 6.89 -19.11 28.27
N ILE A 79 8.12 -19.35 27.80
CA ILE A 79 8.95 -20.46 28.28
C ILE A 79 9.29 -20.27 29.77
N ASN A 80 9.68 -19.05 30.15
CA ASN A 80 9.96 -18.71 31.55
C ASN A 80 8.72 -18.92 32.44
N ALA A 81 7.52 -18.59 31.95
CA ALA A 81 6.27 -18.84 32.68
C ALA A 81 6.03 -20.34 32.87
N ALA A 82 6.26 -21.15 31.84
CA ALA A 82 6.16 -22.60 31.92
C ALA A 82 7.15 -23.19 32.95
N ASP A 83 8.37 -22.65 33.01
CA ASP A 83 9.39 -23.04 33.99
C ASP A 83 8.99 -22.69 35.43
N ARG A 84 8.25 -21.58 35.61
CA ARG A 84 7.58 -21.21 36.86
C ARG A 84 6.33 -22.05 37.18
N LYS A 85 6.04 -23.09 36.38
CA LYS A 85 4.87 -23.99 36.51
C LYS A 85 3.51 -23.31 36.23
N VAL A 86 3.50 -22.20 35.51
CA VAL A 86 2.27 -21.65 34.93
C VAL A 86 1.79 -22.60 33.84
N ARG A 87 0.49 -22.94 33.83
CA ARG A 87 -0.09 -23.83 32.82
C ARG A 87 -0.32 -23.07 31.52
N ILE A 88 0.24 -23.56 30.42
CA ILE A 88 0.16 -22.88 29.12
C ILE A 88 -0.65 -23.70 28.14
N TYR A 89 -1.62 -23.05 27.50
CA TYR A 89 -2.47 -23.62 26.45
C TYR A 89 -2.38 -22.75 25.20
N LEU A 90 -2.02 -23.35 24.07
CA LEU A 90 -1.72 -22.62 22.84
C LEU A 90 -2.59 -23.10 21.68
N LEU A 91 -3.08 -22.14 20.89
CA LEU A 91 -3.84 -22.34 19.66
C LEU A 91 -3.15 -21.65 18.49
N PHE A 92 -2.79 -22.42 17.47
CA PHE A 92 -2.12 -21.92 16.26
C PHE A 92 -2.76 -22.42 14.96
N SER A 93 -2.44 -21.77 13.84
CA SER A 93 -2.71 -22.37 12.54
C SER A 93 -1.80 -23.58 12.29
N THR A 94 -2.22 -24.50 11.44
CA THR A 94 -1.38 -25.67 11.11
C THR A 94 -0.17 -25.27 10.28
N ASN A 95 0.91 -26.05 10.35
CA ASN A 95 2.08 -25.86 9.48
C ASN A 95 1.71 -25.87 7.98
N VAL A 96 0.75 -26.69 7.58
CA VAL A 96 0.27 -26.76 6.19
C VAL A 96 -0.39 -25.45 5.77
N GLN A 97 -1.25 -24.89 6.63
CA GLN A 97 -1.90 -23.61 6.34
C GLN A 97 -0.90 -22.46 6.35
N LEU A 98 0.03 -22.45 7.31
CA LEU A 98 1.12 -21.47 7.35
C LEU A 98 1.95 -21.51 6.06
N GLU A 99 2.45 -22.69 5.67
CA GLU A 99 3.22 -22.85 4.43
C GLU A 99 2.43 -22.43 3.18
N LYS A 100 1.12 -22.72 3.12
CA LYS A 100 0.26 -22.27 2.02
C LYS A 100 0.15 -20.74 1.96
N GLU A 101 0.00 -20.09 3.11
CA GLU A 101 -0.11 -18.62 3.20
C GLU A 101 1.19 -17.94 2.74
N PHE A 102 2.35 -18.56 3.01
CA PHE A 102 3.67 -18.05 2.64
C PHE A 102 4.22 -18.62 1.31
N ARG A 103 3.42 -19.35 0.51
CA ARG A 103 3.89 -20.00 -0.74
C ARG A 103 4.04 -19.05 -1.93
N GLU A 104 3.25 -17.98 -1.99
CA GLU A 104 3.30 -17.01 -3.08
C GLU A 104 4.48 -16.05 -2.83
N ASP A 105 5.67 -16.46 -3.30
CA ASP A 105 6.94 -15.71 -3.24
C ASP A 105 7.43 -15.40 -1.80
N PRO A 106 7.76 -16.44 -0.99
CA PRO A 106 8.17 -16.24 0.41
C PRO A 106 9.40 -15.36 0.48
N THR A 107 9.25 -14.20 1.11
CA THR A 107 10.39 -13.37 1.45
C THR A 107 11.29 -14.12 2.44
N ASP A 108 12.59 -13.79 2.50
CA ASP A 108 13.48 -14.38 3.52
C ASP A 108 12.98 -14.10 4.95
N PHE A 109 12.20 -13.04 5.11
CA PHE A 109 11.52 -12.72 6.36
C PHE A 109 10.43 -13.73 6.73
N ASP A 110 9.62 -14.17 5.76
CA ASP A 110 8.56 -15.16 5.98
C ASP A 110 9.14 -16.51 6.42
N LYS A 111 10.23 -16.93 5.76
CA LYS A 111 10.97 -18.14 6.13
C LYS A 111 11.53 -18.06 7.55
N LYS A 112 12.13 -16.90 7.92
CA LYS A 112 12.62 -16.68 9.30
C LYS A 112 11.49 -16.74 10.31
N THR A 113 10.35 -16.12 10.04
CA THR A 113 9.17 -16.14 10.91
C THR A 113 8.67 -17.57 11.14
N LEU A 114 8.59 -18.38 10.08
CA LEU A 114 8.22 -19.80 10.17
C LEU A 114 9.22 -20.61 10.99
N ASN A 115 10.52 -20.38 10.81
CA ASN A 115 11.56 -21.08 11.57
C ASN A 115 11.49 -20.71 13.06
N PHE A 116 11.37 -19.43 13.41
CA PHE A 116 11.19 -19.01 14.80
C PHE A 116 9.94 -19.63 15.44
N HIS A 117 8.84 -19.75 14.69
CA HIS A 117 7.65 -20.42 15.17
C HIS A 117 7.89 -21.91 15.46
N ARG A 118 8.57 -22.62 14.56
CA ARG A 118 8.93 -24.04 14.73
C ARG A 118 9.86 -24.25 15.92
N ASP A 119 10.91 -23.43 16.03
CA ASP A 119 11.85 -23.46 17.14
C ASP A 119 11.16 -23.23 18.50
N PHE A 120 10.15 -22.34 18.53
CA PHE A 120 9.34 -22.14 19.72
C PHE A 120 8.53 -23.38 20.09
N LEU A 121 7.85 -23.99 19.11
CA LEU A 121 7.09 -25.22 19.34
C LEU A 121 7.98 -26.32 19.90
N ASP A 122 9.19 -26.47 19.39
CA ASP A 122 10.18 -27.42 19.90
C ASP A 122 10.61 -27.14 21.34
N ARG A 123 10.72 -25.87 21.72
CA ARG A 123 11.11 -25.48 23.10
C ARG A 123 9.97 -25.63 24.11
N ILE A 124 8.71 -25.53 23.68
CA ILE A 124 7.54 -25.48 24.58
C ILE A 124 6.74 -26.79 24.64
N LYS A 125 6.89 -27.70 23.68
CA LYS A 125 6.07 -28.92 23.53
C LYS A 125 5.97 -29.84 24.75
N SER A 126 6.98 -29.87 25.62
CA SER A 126 6.93 -30.67 26.86
C SER A 126 6.43 -29.89 28.08
N LYS A 127 6.13 -28.60 27.92
CA LYS A 127 5.77 -27.67 29.00
C LYS A 127 4.40 -27.01 28.81
N ALA A 128 3.79 -27.14 27.62
CA ALA A 128 2.50 -26.58 27.28
C ALA A 128 1.62 -27.59 26.53
N LEU A 129 0.31 -27.38 26.55
CA LEU A 129 -0.61 -28.10 25.68
C LEU A 129 -0.88 -27.25 24.44
N VAL A 130 -0.43 -27.73 23.29
CA VAL A 130 -0.53 -27.02 22.02
C VAL A 130 -1.51 -27.72 21.11
N ARG A 131 -2.44 -26.97 20.52
CA ARG A 131 -3.35 -27.43 19.48
C ARG A 131 -3.30 -26.52 18.27
N SER A 132 -3.64 -27.07 17.11
CA SER A 132 -3.68 -26.33 15.85
C SER A 132 -4.84 -26.73 14.96
N GLY A 133 -5.30 -25.80 14.12
CA GLY A 133 -6.37 -26.04 13.15
C GLY A 133 -6.26 -25.14 11.93
N ASN A 134 -6.76 -25.59 10.78
CA ASN A 134 -6.59 -24.87 9.51
C ASN A 134 -7.34 -23.52 9.48
N ASN A 135 -8.42 -23.41 10.27
CA ASN A 135 -9.26 -22.22 10.36
C ASN A 135 -8.87 -21.28 11.51
N LEU A 136 -7.92 -21.65 12.37
CA LEU A 136 -7.50 -20.86 13.54
C LEU A 136 -6.75 -19.60 13.11
N HIS A 137 -7.39 -18.45 13.29
CA HIS A 137 -6.81 -17.16 12.93
C HIS A 137 -7.00 -16.07 14.00
N ALA A 138 -7.94 -16.19 14.94
CA ALA A 138 -8.09 -15.23 16.03
C ALA A 138 -6.79 -15.01 16.82
N LYS A 139 -6.50 -13.76 17.20
CA LYS A 139 -5.33 -13.39 18.00
C LYS A 139 -5.77 -12.76 19.32
N PHE A 140 -5.57 -13.50 20.40
CA PHE A 140 -5.96 -13.07 21.74
C PHE A 140 -5.18 -13.84 22.80
N MET A 141 -5.19 -13.32 24.03
CA MET A 141 -4.54 -13.93 25.19
C MET A 141 -5.39 -13.76 26.44
N ILE A 142 -5.43 -14.80 27.27
CA ILE A 142 -6.08 -14.80 28.58
C ILE A 142 -5.03 -15.26 29.61
N ILE A 143 -4.90 -14.52 30.69
CA ILE A 143 -3.94 -14.81 31.77
C ILE A 143 -4.73 -14.99 33.07
N ASP A 144 -4.34 -15.99 33.85
CA ASP A 144 -4.84 -16.27 35.20
C ASP A 144 -6.37 -16.25 35.32
N TYR A 145 -7.05 -16.80 34.31
CA TYR A 145 -8.51 -16.86 34.24
C TYR A 145 -9.12 -17.45 35.51
N GLY A 146 -10.21 -16.84 35.98
CA GLY A 146 -10.92 -17.27 37.19
C GLY A 146 -10.24 -16.83 38.50
N THR A 147 -9.19 -16.01 38.43
CA THR A 147 -8.53 -15.41 39.60
C THR A 147 -8.77 -13.90 39.65
N ALA A 148 -8.46 -13.28 40.79
CA ALA A 148 -8.50 -11.82 40.94
C ALA A 148 -7.50 -11.07 40.02
N ASN A 149 -6.50 -11.77 39.46
CA ASN A 149 -5.49 -11.19 38.58
C ASN A 149 -5.75 -11.47 37.10
N GLN A 150 -6.96 -11.93 36.74
CA GLN A 150 -7.25 -12.29 35.37
C GLN A 150 -7.11 -11.11 34.41
N LYS A 151 -6.57 -11.37 33.22
CA LYS A 151 -6.42 -10.38 32.15
C LYS A 151 -6.83 -10.99 30.82
N GLY A 152 -7.43 -10.18 29.96
CA GLY A 152 -7.75 -10.54 28.58
C GLY A 152 -7.19 -9.52 27.60
N PHE A 153 -6.78 -10.00 26.43
CA PHE A 153 -6.26 -9.17 25.35
C PHE A 153 -6.78 -9.68 24.02
N ILE A 154 -7.20 -8.78 23.13
CA ILE A 154 -7.54 -9.06 21.73
C ILE A 154 -6.66 -8.20 20.85
N SER A 155 -6.18 -8.72 19.71
CA SER A 155 -5.37 -7.94 18.78
C SER A 155 -5.68 -8.26 17.33
N THR A 156 -5.58 -7.26 16.47
CA THR A 156 -5.62 -7.45 15.01
C THR A 156 -4.29 -8.02 14.48
N ALA A 157 -3.22 -7.91 15.27
CA ALA A 157 -1.86 -8.36 14.99
C ALA A 157 -1.62 -9.84 15.35
N ASN A 158 -0.77 -10.49 14.57
CA ASN A 158 -0.11 -11.72 15.03
C ASN A 158 0.92 -11.38 16.11
N PHE A 159 1.29 -12.35 16.95
CA PHE A 159 2.34 -12.17 17.96
C PHE A 159 3.74 -12.31 17.34
N THR A 160 4.01 -11.52 16.31
CA THR A 160 5.31 -11.43 15.63
C THR A 160 5.91 -10.04 15.86
N LYS A 161 7.24 -9.94 15.85
CA LYS A 161 7.93 -8.67 16.08
C LYS A 161 7.44 -7.56 15.15
N GLU A 162 7.36 -7.83 13.85
CA GLU A 162 6.92 -6.82 12.87
C GLU A 162 5.45 -6.42 13.03
N ALA A 163 4.57 -7.37 13.36
CA ALA A 163 3.16 -7.05 13.56
C ALA A 163 2.95 -6.21 14.82
N LEU A 164 3.76 -6.44 15.87
CA LEU A 164 3.65 -5.71 17.13
C LEU A 164 4.39 -4.37 17.16
N LEU A 165 5.46 -4.22 16.37
CA LEU A 165 6.35 -3.05 16.43
C LEU A 165 6.44 -2.23 15.15
N ARG A 166 5.93 -2.70 14.00
CA ARG A 166 6.05 -1.96 12.72
C ARG A 166 4.71 -1.70 12.08
N ASN A 167 3.85 -2.71 12.02
CA ASN A 167 2.58 -2.59 11.33
C ASN A 167 1.60 -1.72 12.13
N ARG A 168 0.80 -0.93 11.42
CA ARG A 168 -0.39 -0.25 11.97
C ARG A 168 -1.46 -1.29 12.23
N GLU A 169 -1.52 -1.70 13.50
CA GLU A 169 -2.43 -2.71 14.05
C GLU A 169 -3.08 -2.14 15.32
N LEU A 170 -4.06 -2.86 15.87
CA LEU A 170 -4.75 -2.48 17.10
C LEU A 170 -4.65 -3.62 18.12
N GLY A 171 -4.51 -3.24 19.38
CA GLY A 171 -4.52 -4.13 20.54
C GLY A 171 -5.47 -3.57 21.59
N ILE A 172 -6.24 -4.44 22.24
CA ILE A 172 -7.23 -4.05 23.24
C ILE A 172 -6.99 -4.87 24.49
N LYS A 173 -6.90 -4.19 25.64
CA LYS A 173 -6.96 -4.83 26.95
C LYS A 173 -8.42 -4.89 27.42
N LEU A 174 -8.86 -6.07 27.85
CA LEU A 174 -10.21 -6.26 28.38
C LEU A 174 -10.23 -5.90 29.87
N ASP A 175 -11.14 -5.00 30.25
CA ASP A 175 -11.21 -4.46 31.61
C ASP A 175 -12.36 -5.02 32.46
N ASN A 176 -13.26 -5.84 31.89
CA ASN A 176 -14.35 -6.45 32.62
C ASN A 176 -14.33 -7.99 32.57
N ASN A 177 -14.81 -8.60 33.64
CA ASN A 177 -14.81 -10.05 33.83
C ASN A 177 -15.73 -10.79 32.84
N GLU A 178 -16.76 -10.11 32.34
CA GLU A 178 -17.75 -10.71 31.45
C GLU A 178 -17.15 -11.00 30.07
N ASP A 179 -16.46 -10.02 29.48
CA ASP A 179 -15.75 -10.16 28.21
C ASP A 179 -14.63 -11.19 28.32
N ILE A 180 -13.88 -11.22 29.43
CA ILE A 180 -12.84 -12.23 29.66
C ILE A 180 -13.46 -13.64 29.75
N THR A 181 -14.61 -13.78 30.41
CA THR A 181 -15.35 -15.05 30.51
C THR A 181 -15.83 -15.52 29.14
N LYS A 182 -16.36 -14.63 28.30
CA LYS A 182 -16.75 -14.97 26.93
C LYS A 182 -15.57 -15.29 26.04
N LEU A 183 -14.47 -14.55 26.16
CA LEU A 183 -13.23 -14.86 25.46
C LEU A 183 -12.70 -16.24 25.85
N PHE A 184 -12.82 -16.63 27.14
CA PHE A 184 -12.48 -17.97 27.61
C PHE A 184 -13.35 -19.06 26.96
N TYR A 185 -14.66 -18.85 26.82
CA TYR A 185 -15.51 -19.79 26.10
C TYR A 185 -15.14 -19.90 24.61
N ILE A 186 -14.82 -18.78 23.96
CA ILE A 186 -14.32 -18.77 22.57
C ILE A 186 -13.01 -19.56 22.47
N PHE A 187 -12.09 -19.37 23.42
CA PHE A 187 -10.87 -20.19 23.53
C PHE A 187 -11.20 -21.67 23.66
N GLN A 188 -12.13 -22.04 24.54
CA GLN A 188 -12.54 -23.44 24.71
C GLN A 188 -13.10 -24.03 23.42
N SER A 189 -13.94 -23.32 22.66
CA SER A 189 -14.42 -23.79 21.35
C SER A 189 -13.26 -23.97 20.37
N GLY A 190 -12.33 -23.02 20.32
CA GLY A 190 -11.10 -23.15 19.54
C GLY A 190 -10.31 -24.41 19.91
N PHE A 191 -10.19 -24.66 21.21
CA PHE A 191 -9.42 -25.74 21.78
C PHE A 191 -10.05 -27.12 21.60
N TRP A 192 -11.35 -27.26 21.88
CA TRP A 192 -12.04 -28.54 21.94
C TRP A 192 -12.86 -28.88 20.69
N GLU A 193 -13.32 -27.89 19.94
CA GLU A 193 -14.24 -28.11 18.79
C GLU A 193 -13.53 -27.84 17.45
N GLU A 194 -12.73 -26.78 17.37
CA GLU A 194 -12.14 -26.30 16.11
C GLU A 194 -10.78 -26.93 15.81
N SER A 195 -9.92 -27.12 16.81
CA SER A 195 -8.55 -27.64 16.62
C SER A 195 -8.49 -29.03 15.98
N ASP A 196 -7.74 -29.19 14.90
CA ASP A 196 -7.60 -30.46 14.16
C ASP A 196 -6.54 -31.37 14.78
N GLN A 197 -5.48 -30.79 15.32
CA GLN A 197 -4.29 -31.51 15.81
C GLN A 197 -3.86 -31.02 17.19
N GLN A 198 -3.17 -31.86 17.93
CA GLN A 198 -2.51 -31.55 19.19
C GLN A 198 -1.05 -32.03 19.15
N LEU A 199 -0.14 -31.22 19.71
CA LEU A 199 1.27 -31.57 19.81
C LEU A 199 1.50 -32.41 21.07
N SER A 200 2.01 -33.63 20.91
CA SER A 200 2.35 -34.54 22.01
C SER A 200 3.67 -35.23 21.71
N SER A 201 4.65 -35.14 22.62
CA SER A 201 5.94 -35.83 22.54
C SER A 201 6.56 -35.80 21.13
N ASP A 202 6.70 -34.60 20.58
CA ASP A 202 7.31 -34.27 19.27
C ASP A 202 6.46 -34.58 18.02
N VAL A 203 5.26 -35.15 18.19
CA VAL A 203 4.40 -35.55 17.07
C VAL A 203 3.05 -34.84 17.14
N TRP A 204 2.59 -34.35 15.99
CA TRP A 204 1.23 -33.86 15.82
C TRP A 204 0.27 -35.04 15.70
N ASN A 205 -0.62 -35.18 16.68
CA ASN A 205 -1.66 -36.19 16.71
C ASN A 205 -3.03 -35.55 16.46
N PRO A 206 -4.05 -36.28 15.99
CA PRO A 206 -5.42 -35.78 15.96
C PRO A 206 -5.85 -35.25 17.33
N ALA A 207 -6.45 -34.06 17.37
CA ALA A 207 -6.95 -33.50 18.62
C ALA A 207 -8.23 -34.21 19.07
N GLU A 208 -8.33 -34.51 20.35
CA GLU A 208 -9.60 -34.98 20.94
C GLU A 208 -10.65 -33.86 20.85
N LYS A 209 -11.76 -34.16 20.18
CA LYS A 209 -12.89 -33.24 20.03
C LYS A 209 -13.89 -33.42 21.16
N ARG A 210 -14.36 -32.31 21.74
CA ARG A 210 -15.45 -32.30 22.73
C ARG A 210 -16.48 -31.26 22.35
N ASN A 211 -17.74 -31.65 22.35
CA ASN A 211 -18.85 -30.72 22.16
C ASN A 211 -19.05 -29.93 23.45
N LEU A 212 -18.95 -28.61 23.35
CA LEU A 212 -19.18 -27.72 24.47
C LEU A 212 -20.64 -27.31 24.52
N GLN A 213 -21.09 -26.90 25.71
CA GLN A 213 -22.39 -26.28 25.83
C GLN A 213 -22.37 -24.95 25.05
N LYS A 214 -23.36 -24.78 24.18
CA LYS A 214 -23.55 -23.49 23.50
C LYS A 214 -23.81 -22.42 24.54
N ILE A 215 -22.96 -21.42 24.57
CA ILE A 215 -23.18 -20.20 25.33
C ILE A 215 -23.83 -19.16 24.42
N ASP A 216 -24.68 -18.32 25.03
CA ASP A 216 -25.05 -17.06 24.37
C ASP A 216 -23.82 -16.16 24.36
N TYR A 217 -23.46 -15.63 23.20
CA TYR A 217 -22.34 -14.70 23.09
C TYR A 217 -22.87 -13.29 23.39
N ASN A 218 -22.17 -12.55 24.24
CA ASN A 218 -22.62 -11.25 24.74
C ASN A 218 -22.94 -10.24 23.63
N GLN A 219 -23.53 -9.10 24.04
CA GLN A 219 -23.69 -7.93 23.19
C GLN A 219 -22.37 -7.33 22.66
N ARG A 220 -21.19 -7.69 23.21
CA ARG A 220 -19.89 -7.11 22.80
C ARG A 220 -18.95 -8.04 22.04
N LEU A 221 -18.86 -9.34 22.35
CA LEU A 221 -17.93 -10.24 21.64
C LEU A 221 -18.67 -11.04 20.57
N PHE A 222 -18.27 -10.85 19.31
CA PHE A 222 -18.90 -11.46 18.15
C PHE A 222 -17.92 -12.40 17.44
N PRO A 223 -18.03 -13.71 17.64
CA PRO A 223 -17.13 -14.64 16.98
C PRO A 223 -17.64 -15.08 15.60
N THR A 224 -16.70 -15.45 14.74
CA THR A 224 -16.94 -16.38 13.62
C THR A 224 -16.38 -17.72 14.06
N LEU A 225 -17.25 -18.73 14.19
CA LEU A 225 -16.91 -20.11 14.56
C LEU A 225 -17.72 -21.05 13.68
N LYS A 226 -17.45 -22.35 13.75
CA LYS A 226 -18.28 -23.38 13.14
C LYS A 226 -19.72 -23.28 13.65
N GLY A 227 -20.62 -22.84 12.77
CA GLY A 227 -22.04 -22.66 13.08
C GLY A 227 -22.40 -21.36 13.81
N ASN A 228 -21.45 -20.41 13.97
CA ASN A 228 -21.70 -19.08 14.52
C ASN A 228 -21.09 -18.01 13.58
N LYS A 229 -21.93 -17.08 13.13
CA LYS A 229 -21.56 -16.00 12.19
C LYS A 229 -21.95 -14.62 12.72
N THR A 230 -21.98 -14.49 14.05
CA THR A 230 -22.43 -13.25 14.71
C THR A 230 -21.53 -12.06 14.39
N LEU A 231 -20.23 -12.27 14.09
CA LEU A 231 -19.36 -11.19 13.62
C LEU A 231 -19.91 -10.52 12.36
N LYS A 232 -20.17 -11.30 11.30
CA LYS A 232 -20.76 -10.79 10.06
C LYS A 232 -22.09 -10.08 10.31
N GLN A 233 -22.98 -10.71 11.09
CA GLN A 233 -24.30 -10.16 11.38
C GLN A 233 -24.20 -8.79 12.05
N ASN A 234 -23.29 -8.64 13.01
CA ASN A 234 -23.10 -7.37 13.73
C ASN A 234 -22.37 -6.32 12.89
N LEU A 235 -21.47 -6.70 11.99
CA LEU A 235 -20.90 -5.75 11.00
C LEU A 235 -22.00 -5.20 10.09
N ILE A 236 -22.87 -6.06 9.55
CA ILE A 236 -24.02 -5.65 8.73
C ILE A 236 -24.97 -4.74 9.53
N LYS A 237 -25.25 -5.12 10.79
CA LYS A 237 -26.08 -4.33 11.69
C LYS A 237 -25.49 -2.94 11.92
N LEU A 238 -24.20 -2.83 12.22
CA LEU A 238 -23.49 -1.56 12.40
C LEU A 238 -23.64 -0.70 11.15
N ILE A 239 -23.45 -1.26 9.95
CA ILE A 239 -23.62 -0.51 8.70
C ILE A 239 -25.05 0.03 8.57
N ASN A 240 -26.06 -0.82 8.75
CA ASN A 240 -27.45 -0.46 8.51
C ASN A 240 -28.03 0.51 9.55
N GLU A 241 -27.60 0.41 10.81
CA GLU A 241 -28.17 1.16 11.95
C GLU A 241 -27.46 2.49 12.24
N THR A 242 -26.31 2.74 11.60
CA THR A 242 -25.54 3.98 11.79
C THR A 242 -25.69 4.93 10.61
N GLN A 243 -25.52 6.22 10.87
CA GLN A 243 -25.53 7.28 9.86
C GLN A 243 -24.24 8.09 9.93
N GLY A 244 -24.04 9.05 9.02
CA GLY A 244 -22.84 9.90 9.03
C GLY A 244 -21.60 9.17 8.50
N GLN A 245 -20.41 9.47 9.04
CA GLN A 245 -19.17 8.89 8.54
C GLN A 245 -19.06 7.39 8.87
N LEU A 246 -18.49 6.61 7.93
CA LEU A 246 -18.11 5.21 8.14
C LEU A 246 -16.64 5.02 7.76
N ILE A 247 -15.84 4.52 8.70
CA ILE A 247 -14.42 4.23 8.51
C ILE A 247 -14.21 2.71 8.59
N ALA A 248 -13.56 2.13 7.59
CA ALA A 248 -13.20 0.71 7.62
C ALA A 248 -11.71 0.50 7.34
N SER A 249 -11.12 -0.50 7.99
CA SER A 249 -9.76 -0.94 7.72
C SER A 249 -9.69 -2.45 7.68
N SER A 250 -8.86 -2.99 6.79
CA SER A 250 -8.50 -4.40 6.75
C SER A 250 -7.23 -4.58 5.91
N TYR A 251 -6.54 -5.70 6.12
CA TYR A 251 -5.45 -6.11 5.24
C TYR A 251 -5.95 -6.45 3.83
N LEU A 252 -7.07 -7.17 3.76
CA LEU A 252 -7.74 -7.55 2.50
C LEU A 252 -9.23 -7.22 2.53
N PHE A 253 -9.73 -6.74 1.39
CA PHE A 253 -11.15 -6.55 1.11
C PHE A 253 -11.52 -7.34 -0.15
N TYR A 254 -12.48 -8.25 -0.03
CA TYR A 254 -13.00 -9.04 -1.15
C TYR A 254 -14.33 -8.45 -1.62
N LEU A 255 -14.39 -8.02 -2.88
CA LEU A 255 -15.55 -7.29 -3.43
C LEU A 255 -16.82 -8.16 -3.52
N ASP A 256 -16.67 -9.47 -3.60
CA ASP A 256 -17.76 -10.45 -3.62
C ASP A 256 -18.34 -10.74 -2.22
N ASN A 257 -17.64 -10.36 -1.14
CA ASN A 257 -18.15 -10.50 0.21
C ASN A 257 -19.28 -9.49 0.51
N GLU A 258 -20.34 -9.96 1.18
CA GLU A 258 -21.54 -9.17 1.48
C GLU A 258 -21.25 -7.88 2.27
N VAL A 259 -20.34 -7.93 3.24
CA VAL A 259 -19.99 -6.75 4.06
C VAL A 259 -19.24 -5.72 3.22
N SER A 260 -18.30 -6.17 2.38
CA SER A 260 -17.59 -5.30 1.42
C SER A 260 -18.56 -4.62 0.45
N GLN A 261 -19.52 -5.38 -0.11
CA GLN A 261 -20.53 -4.83 -1.02
C GLN A 261 -21.38 -3.76 -0.35
N LYS A 262 -21.76 -3.97 0.91
CA LYS A 262 -22.47 -2.97 1.71
C LYS A 262 -21.64 -1.71 1.94
N ILE A 263 -20.36 -1.83 2.29
CA ILE A 263 -19.47 -0.67 2.45
C ILE A 263 -19.36 0.12 1.13
N VAL A 264 -19.21 -0.58 0.00
CA VAL A 264 -19.19 0.04 -1.34
C VAL A 264 -20.50 0.75 -1.64
N SER A 265 -21.66 0.14 -1.37
CA SER A 265 -22.96 0.77 -1.62
C SER A 265 -23.17 2.02 -0.76
N GLU A 266 -22.73 1.98 0.50
CA GLU A 266 -22.83 3.11 1.42
C GLU A 266 -21.99 4.31 0.98
N SER A 267 -20.94 4.08 0.20
CA SER A 267 -20.09 5.16 -0.32
C SER A 267 -20.88 6.14 -1.21
N LEU A 268 -22.01 5.71 -1.79
CA LEU A 268 -22.92 6.57 -2.57
C LEU A 268 -23.75 7.53 -1.69
N ASN A 269 -23.98 7.16 -0.43
CA ASN A 269 -24.99 7.79 0.43
C ASN A 269 -24.37 8.58 1.59
N ARG A 270 -23.15 8.24 2.01
CA ARG A 270 -22.47 8.88 3.14
C ARG A 270 -20.95 8.89 2.99
N ASP A 271 -20.27 9.63 3.86
CA ASP A 271 -18.80 9.74 3.86
C ASP A 271 -18.17 8.41 4.30
N VAL A 272 -17.72 7.62 3.33
CA VAL A 272 -17.00 6.36 3.56
C VAL A 272 -15.51 6.58 3.40
N ILE A 273 -14.74 6.21 4.42
CA ILE A 273 -13.27 6.25 4.44
C ILE A 273 -12.74 4.84 4.58
N ILE A 274 -11.83 4.44 3.70
CA ILE A 274 -11.12 3.17 3.80
C ILE A 274 -9.64 3.39 4.07
N LEU A 275 -9.10 2.63 5.02
CA LEU A 275 -7.68 2.50 5.27
C LEU A 275 -7.22 1.10 4.84
N MET A 276 -6.24 1.00 3.94
CA MET A 276 -5.83 -0.30 3.40
C MET A 276 -4.37 -0.33 2.92
N ARG A 277 -3.87 -1.50 2.53
CA ARG A 277 -2.62 -1.59 1.76
C ARG A 277 -2.89 -1.44 0.26
N PRO A 278 -1.98 -0.84 -0.53
CA PRO A 278 -2.10 -0.75 -1.98
C PRO A 278 -1.75 -2.09 -2.63
N LYS A 279 -2.51 -3.14 -2.33
CA LYS A 279 -2.34 -4.50 -2.87
C LYS A 279 -3.25 -4.75 -4.06
N GLU A 280 -2.81 -5.63 -4.97
CA GLU A 280 -3.59 -5.99 -6.15
C GLU A 280 -4.97 -6.53 -5.76
N LYS A 281 -5.01 -7.42 -4.76
CA LYS A 281 -6.25 -8.01 -4.23
C LYS A 281 -7.25 -6.97 -3.71
N ASN A 282 -6.80 -5.77 -3.31
CA ASN A 282 -7.67 -4.67 -2.85
C ASN A 282 -8.10 -3.72 -3.98
N ARG A 283 -7.50 -3.83 -5.18
CA ARG A 283 -7.63 -2.85 -6.26
C ARG A 283 -9.07 -2.61 -6.66
N ASP A 284 -9.83 -3.68 -6.90
CA ASP A 284 -11.18 -3.56 -7.46
C ASP A 284 -12.16 -3.03 -6.41
N PHE A 285 -12.01 -3.42 -5.14
CA PHE A 285 -12.75 -2.85 -4.02
C PHE A 285 -12.45 -1.35 -3.85
N ALA A 286 -11.16 -0.98 -3.82
CA ALA A 286 -10.74 0.42 -3.66
C ALA A 286 -11.25 1.31 -4.79
N LYS A 287 -11.17 0.81 -6.03
CA LYS A 287 -11.73 1.47 -7.21
C LYS A 287 -13.23 1.70 -7.06
N LYS A 288 -13.99 0.71 -6.61
CA LYS A 288 -15.45 0.82 -6.46
C LYS A 288 -15.85 1.82 -5.38
N VAL A 289 -15.15 1.84 -4.25
CA VAL A 289 -15.37 2.85 -3.21
C VAL A 289 -15.12 4.25 -3.75
N LEU A 290 -14.00 4.47 -4.45
CA LEU A 290 -13.66 5.77 -5.04
C LEU A 290 -14.67 6.21 -6.11
N GLU A 291 -15.09 5.30 -7.00
CA GLU A 291 -16.10 5.56 -8.02
C GLU A 291 -17.44 5.99 -7.42
N ASN A 292 -17.78 5.47 -6.24
CA ASN A 292 -18.99 5.80 -5.50
C ASN A 292 -18.87 7.07 -4.65
N GLY A 293 -17.70 7.73 -4.61
CA GLY A 293 -17.50 8.98 -3.87
C GLY A 293 -16.82 8.81 -2.50
N GLY A 294 -16.48 7.58 -2.11
CA GLY A 294 -15.70 7.30 -0.91
C GLY A 294 -14.23 7.69 -1.06
N LYS A 295 -13.52 7.77 0.07
CA LYS A 295 -12.09 8.10 0.14
C LYS A 295 -11.30 6.86 0.50
N VAL A 296 -10.19 6.63 -0.19
CA VAL A 296 -9.30 5.50 0.10
C VAL A 296 -7.91 6.01 0.40
N PHE A 297 -7.49 5.82 1.65
CA PHE A 297 -6.14 6.06 2.12
C PHE A 297 -5.39 4.74 2.21
N ALA A 298 -4.09 4.78 1.93
CA ALA A 298 -3.28 3.59 2.05
C ALA A 298 -1.94 3.82 2.71
N PHE A 299 -1.39 2.71 3.19
CA PHE A 299 -0.12 2.62 3.89
C PHE A 299 0.60 1.35 3.45
N ASP A 300 1.92 1.41 3.40
CA ASP A 300 2.74 0.24 3.11
C ASP A 300 2.59 -0.82 4.21
N TYR A 301 2.33 -0.43 5.47
CA TYR A 301 2.28 -1.33 6.62
C TYR A 301 1.01 -1.22 7.47
N ILE A 302 -0.17 -1.00 6.90
CA ILE A 302 -1.43 -1.15 7.65
C ILE A 302 -1.95 -2.59 7.61
N HIS A 303 -2.40 -3.09 8.75
CA HIS A 303 -2.98 -4.42 8.86
C HIS A 303 -4.15 -4.48 9.88
N ALA A 304 -4.44 -3.37 10.57
CA ALA A 304 -5.60 -3.20 11.44
C ALA A 304 -6.92 -3.55 10.73
N LYS A 305 -7.83 -4.16 11.49
CA LYS A 305 -9.13 -4.63 11.01
C LYS A 305 -10.22 -4.10 11.91
N PHE A 306 -11.04 -3.20 11.37
CA PHE A 306 -12.15 -2.62 12.11
C PHE A 306 -13.20 -2.02 11.16
N LEU A 307 -14.39 -1.81 11.71
CA LEU A 307 -15.46 -1.01 11.13
C LEU A 307 -15.94 0.00 12.17
N PHE A 308 -16.01 1.27 11.82
CA PHE A 308 -16.21 2.35 12.78
C PHE A 308 -17.16 3.42 12.23
N ALA A 309 -18.20 3.75 13.00
CA ALA A 309 -19.12 4.84 12.75
C ALA A 309 -18.96 5.91 13.84
N PRO A 310 -18.00 6.84 13.71
CA PRO A 310 -17.63 7.78 14.77
C PRO A 310 -18.78 8.66 15.25
N ASP A 311 -19.67 9.08 14.35
CA ASP A 311 -20.80 9.97 14.69
C ASP A 311 -21.86 9.29 15.59
N ASN A 312 -21.75 7.97 15.78
CA ASN A 312 -22.70 7.17 16.54
C ASN A 312 -22.04 6.51 17.76
N ASP A 313 -20.74 6.74 18.01
CA ASP A 313 -19.94 6.05 19.03
C ASP A 313 -20.04 4.51 18.91
N ARG A 314 -20.00 3.97 17.68
CA ARG A 314 -20.08 2.52 17.41
C ARG A 314 -18.90 2.04 16.59
N ALA A 315 -18.17 1.05 17.08
CA ALA A 315 -17.12 0.39 16.31
C ALA A 315 -17.00 -1.09 16.65
N ILE A 316 -16.54 -1.88 15.68
CA ILE A 316 -16.09 -3.25 15.90
C ILE A 316 -14.64 -3.35 15.47
N ILE A 317 -13.76 -3.70 16.41
CA ILE A 317 -12.38 -4.14 16.09
C ILE A 317 -12.38 -5.67 16.01
N MET A 318 -11.69 -6.25 15.03
CA MET A 318 -11.78 -7.68 14.76
C MET A 318 -10.48 -8.31 14.27
N THR A 319 -10.40 -9.64 14.33
CA THR A 319 -9.26 -10.39 13.78
C THR A 319 -9.44 -10.78 12.31
N ALA A 320 -10.69 -10.75 11.83
CA ALA A 320 -11.12 -11.14 10.48
C ALA A 320 -10.85 -10.07 9.41
N ASN A 321 -10.45 -10.51 8.22
CA ASN A 321 -10.54 -9.68 7.02
C ASN A 321 -12.01 -9.59 6.54
N PHE A 322 -12.30 -8.68 5.60
CA PHE A 322 -13.60 -8.64 4.92
C PHE A 322 -13.64 -9.65 3.76
N ASP A 323 -13.65 -10.93 4.13
CA ASP A 323 -13.76 -12.08 3.24
C ASP A 323 -14.57 -13.22 3.87
N ASP A 324 -14.94 -14.22 3.07
CA ASP A 324 -15.74 -15.35 3.57
C ASP A 324 -14.93 -16.27 4.50
N LYS A 325 -13.60 -16.29 4.37
CA LYS A 325 -12.74 -17.02 5.30
C LYS A 325 -12.88 -16.43 6.71
N GLY A 326 -12.83 -15.11 6.87
CA GLY A 326 -12.92 -14.45 8.16
C GLY A 326 -14.35 -14.33 8.70
N LEU A 327 -15.34 -14.17 7.82
CA LEU A 327 -16.72 -13.83 8.23
C LEU A 327 -17.71 -15.00 8.19
N GLU A 328 -17.40 -16.10 7.49
CA GLU A 328 -18.33 -17.22 7.31
C GLU A 328 -17.82 -18.56 7.86
N THR A 329 -16.51 -18.83 7.74
CA THR A 329 -15.96 -20.18 7.92
C THR A 329 -14.77 -20.29 8.87
N GLY A 330 -14.15 -19.17 9.22
CA GLY A 330 -12.94 -19.11 10.02
C GLY A 330 -13.21 -19.25 11.52
N TYR A 331 -12.11 -19.16 12.28
CA TYR A 331 -12.12 -18.95 13.73
C TYR A 331 -11.57 -17.54 14.00
N GLU A 332 -12.48 -16.60 14.17
CA GLU A 332 -12.20 -15.17 14.32
C GLU A 332 -13.06 -14.56 15.44
N ILE A 333 -12.69 -13.37 15.90
CA ILE A 333 -13.42 -12.62 16.91
C ILE A 333 -13.44 -11.14 16.59
N GLY A 334 -14.59 -10.49 16.82
CA GLY A 334 -14.71 -9.05 16.92
C GLY A 334 -15.21 -8.63 18.30
N ILE A 335 -14.89 -7.38 18.66
CA ILE A 335 -15.35 -6.72 19.88
C ILE A 335 -16.07 -5.41 19.53
N ASP A 336 -17.32 -5.27 19.95
CA ASP A 336 -18.07 -4.01 19.94
C ASP A 336 -17.49 -3.09 21.01
N LEU A 337 -17.18 -1.88 20.59
CA LEU A 337 -16.56 -0.88 21.44
C LEU A 337 -17.62 -0.09 22.20
N ASN A 338 -17.31 0.23 23.46
CA ASN A 338 -18.06 1.24 24.19
C ASN A 338 -17.67 2.66 23.72
N LYS A 339 -18.31 3.67 24.30
CA LYS A 339 -18.12 5.07 23.92
C LYS A 339 -16.69 5.54 24.18
N GLU A 340 -16.13 5.22 25.34
CA GLU A 340 -14.77 5.62 25.74
C GLU A 340 -13.72 5.03 24.79
N GLU A 341 -13.86 3.75 24.46
CA GLU A 341 -13.05 3.05 23.47
C GLU A 341 -13.20 3.67 22.06
N CYS A 342 -14.42 4.01 21.63
CA CYS A 342 -14.63 4.70 20.35
C CYS A 342 -13.89 6.05 20.27
N ILE A 343 -13.84 6.80 21.38
CA ILE A 343 -13.08 8.06 21.47
C ILE A 343 -11.58 7.80 21.27
N GLU A 344 -11.03 6.74 21.84
CA GLU A 344 -9.62 6.37 21.63
C GLU A 344 -9.35 5.93 20.19
N LEU A 345 -10.22 5.10 19.61
CA LEU A 345 -10.12 4.68 18.22
C LEU A 345 -10.19 5.89 17.27
N LEU A 346 -11.02 6.89 17.56
CA LEU A 346 -11.10 8.11 16.78
C LEU A 346 -9.78 8.90 16.77
N LYS A 347 -9.09 8.99 17.92
CA LYS A 347 -7.77 9.64 17.98
C LYS A 347 -6.76 8.93 17.08
N ILE A 348 -6.72 7.60 17.14
CA ILE A 348 -5.79 6.77 16.36
C ILE A 348 -6.10 6.90 14.87
N THR A 349 -7.35 6.69 14.47
CA THR A 349 -7.78 6.70 13.06
C THR A 349 -7.63 8.08 12.43
N LYS A 350 -7.91 9.16 13.16
CA LYS A 350 -7.65 10.52 12.69
C LYS A 350 -6.16 10.75 12.44
N ASN A 351 -5.30 10.33 13.36
CA ASN A 351 -3.85 10.42 13.18
C ASN A 351 -3.38 9.61 11.95
N TRP A 352 -3.92 8.41 11.73
CA TRP A 352 -3.61 7.64 10.52
C TRP A 352 -4.06 8.37 9.25
N ILE A 353 -5.30 8.86 9.19
CA ILE A 353 -5.82 9.60 8.02
C ILE A 353 -4.97 10.84 7.72
N ASP A 354 -4.64 11.64 8.75
CA ASP A 354 -3.86 12.87 8.60
C ASP A 354 -2.41 12.63 8.12
N ASN A 355 -1.89 11.41 8.33
CA ASN A 355 -0.53 10.99 7.99
C ASN A 355 -0.49 9.89 6.92
N ALA A 356 -1.59 9.66 6.20
CA ALA A 356 -1.66 8.64 5.16
C ALA A 356 -0.56 8.80 4.11
N GLU A 357 0.16 7.71 3.84
CA GLU A 357 1.26 7.66 2.87
C GLU A 357 0.74 7.84 1.44
N TYR A 358 -0.48 7.35 1.19
CA TYR A 358 -1.10 7.33 -0.12
C TYR A 358 -2.57 7.77 -0.06
N LEU A 359 -3.01 8.49 -1.08
CA LEU A 359 -4.43 8.78 -1.34
C LEU A 359 -4.78 8.28 -2.74
N LEU A 360 -5.85 7.49 -2.87
CA LEU A 360 -6.33 7.04 -4.18
C LEU A 360 -7.07 8.19 -4.89
N GLU A 361 -6.67 8.46 -6.13
CA GLU A 361 -7.23 9.52 -6.96
C GLU A 361 -7.62 8.98 -8.35
N ASN A 362 -8.68 9.54 -8.92
CA ASN A 362 -9.12 9.28 -10.29
C ASN A 362 -9.04 10.55 -11.13
N LEU A 363 -7.89 11.23 -11.08
CA LEU A 363 -7.61 12.38 -11.92
C LEU A 363 -7.13 11.88 -13.28
N THR A 364 -8.03 11.81 -14.25
CA THR A 364 -7.73 11.27 -15.58
C THR A 364 -6.80 12.14 -16.41
N ASN A 365 -6.77 13.46 -16.18
CA ASN A 365 -5.90 14.38 -16.91
C ASN A 365 -4.69 14.77 -16.06
N ILE A 366 -3.48 14.52 -16.57
CA ILE A 366 -2.22 14.87 -15.89
C ILE A 366 -2.10 16.36 -15.58
N GLN A 367 -2.74 17.22 -16.38
CA GLN A 367 -2.73 18.67 -16.14
C GLN A 367 -3.40 19.05 -14.80
N ASN A 368 -4.33 18.23 -14.33
CA ASN A 368 -5.03 18.45 -13.06
C ASN A 368 -4.28 17.85 -11.86
N CYS A 369 -3.20 17.11 -12.11
CA CYS A 369 -2.45 16.43 -11.06
C CYS A 369 -1.42 17.37 -10.41
N LYS A 370 -1.18 17.19 -9.12
CA LYS A 370 -0.08 17.85 -8.42
C LYS A 370 1.25 17.20 -8.83
N ASN A 371 2.32 17.98 -8.77
CA ASN A 371 3.66 17.43 -8.97
C ASN A 371 4.06 16.55 -7.80
N GLY A 372 4.99 15.63 -8.06
CA GLY A 372 5.50 14.67 -7.09
C GLY A 372 5.21 13.24 -7.51
N PHE A 373 5.37 12.31 -6.56
CA PHE A 373 5.29 10.90 -6.86
C PHE A 373 3.85 10.39 -6.87
N ILE A 374 3.58 9.51 -7.82
CA ILE A 374 2.35 8.71 -7.90
C ILE A 374 2.72 7.23 -8.04
N LYS A 375 1.81 6.34 -7.67
CA LYS A 375 1.91 4.91 -7.97
C LYS A 375 0.64 4.44 -8.67
N PHE A 376 0.76 3.62 -9.70
CA PHE A 376 -0.39 2.94 -10.30
C PHE A 376 0.02 1.59 -10.85
N TRP A 377 -0.99 0.72 -11.03
CA TRP A 377 -0.80 -0.60 -11.59
C TRP A 377 -0.50 -0.49 -13.08
N ASP A 378 0.69 -0.95 -13.46
CA ASP A 378 1.08 -1.19 -14.84
C ASP A 378 1.16 -2.70 -15.04
N ASN A 379 0.09 -3.28 -15.57
CA ASN A 379 -0.20 -4.73 -15.51
C ASN A 379 -0.36 -5.22 -14.06
N MET A 380 0.47 -6.18 -13.61
CA MET A 380 0.44 -6.73 -12.26
C MET A 380 1.40 -6.02 -11.29
N ASP A 381 2.19 -5.05 -11.78
CA ASP A 381 3.18 -4.37 -10.94
C ASP A 381 2.69 -2.98 -10.53
N LEU A 382 2.75 -2.70 -9.23
CA LEU A 382 2.53 -1.35 -8.72
C LEU A 382 3.81 -0.53 -8.92
N LYS A 383 3.84 0.29 -9.97
CA LYS A 383 5.02 1.10 -10.32
C LYS A 383 4.89 2.53 -9.82
N GLN A 384 6.04 3.13 -9.50
CA GLN A 384 6.14 4.53 -9.10
C GLN A 384 6.59 5.40 -10.26
N PHE A 385 5.94 6.57 -10.39
CA PHE A 385 6.26 7.60 -11.36
C PHE A 385 6.33 8.97 -10.68
N GLU A 386 7.05 9.91 -11.27
CA GLU A 386 7.12 11.31 -10.85
C GLU A 386 6.43 12.21 -11.87
N ILE A 387 5.48 13.01 -11.43
CA ILE A 387 4.88 14.08 -12.22
C ILE A 387 5.72 15.35 -12.07
N THR A 388 6.20 15.86 -13.20
CA THR A 388 7.01 17.09 -13.29
C THR A 388 6.30 18.15 -14.13
N GLU A 389 6.69 19.43 -13.97
CA GLU A 389 6.15 20.51 -14.80
C GLU A 389 6.58 20.37 -16.26
N GLU A 390 7.86 20.10 -16.50
CA GLU A 390 8.38 20.01 -17.86
C GLU A 390 9.50 18.99 -18.02
N GLN A 391 9.62 18.48 -19.24
CA GLN A 391 10.74 17.68 -19.72
C GLN A 391 11.32 18.30 -20.99
N ILE A 392 12.65 18.44 -21.04
CA ILE A 392 13.34 18.99 -22.21
C ILE A 392 13.99 17.84 -22.99
N GLU A 393 13.63 17.70 -24.26
CA GLU A 393 14.34 16.87 -25.24
C GLU A 393 15.30 17.75 -26.03
N GLU A 394 16.60 17.46 -25.97
CA GLU A 394 17.60 18.17 -26.76
C GLU A 394 18.05 17.36 -27.99
N GLU A 395 18.00 18.00 -29.16
CA GLU A 395 18.50 17.43 -30.42
C GLU A 395 19.62 18.31 -30.98
N LYS A 396 20.81 17.75 -31.17
CA LYS A 396 21.92 18.45 -31.83
C LYS A 396 21.95 18.09 -33.31
N ILE A 397 21.74 19.09 -34.16
CA ILE A 397 21.55 18.89 -35.60
C ILE A 397 22.66 19.61 -36.36
N LYS A 398 23.40 18.88 -37.19
CA LYS A 398 24.38 19.47 -38.11
C LYS A 398 23.74 19.75 -39.46
N ILE A 399 23.50 21.03 -39.73
CA ILE A 399 22.89 21.49 -40.98
C ILE A 399 23.95 21.50 -42.09
N LYS A 400 23.66 20.87 -43.23
CA LYS A 400 24.59 20.79 -44.37
C LYS A 400 24.36 21.89 -45.41
N ASP A 401 23.19 22.50 -45.36
CA ASP A 401 22.72 23.59 -46.21
C ASP A 401 21.64 24.41 -45.48
N LEU A 402 21.71 25.74 -45.51
CA LEU A 402 20.74 26.59 -44.79
C LEU A 402 19.28 26.35 -45.21
N ARG A 403 19.00 25.78 -46.39
CA ARG A 403 17.63 25.41 -46.81
C ARG A 403 17.01 24.33 -45.91
N GLU A 404 17.83 23.49 -45.29
CA GLU A 404 17.36 22.40 -44.42
C GLU A 404 16.71 22.93 -43.13
N LEU A 405 17.01 24.17 -42.70
CA LEU A 405 16.40 24.77 -41.50
C LEU A 405 14.87 24.81 -41.57
N LYS A 406 14.31 25.09 -42.75
CA LYS A 406 12.85 25.11 -42.95
C LYS A 406 12.21 23.76 -42.63
N LYS A 407 12.89 22.66 -42.96
CA LYS A 407 12.44 21.30 -42.62
C LYS A 407 12.29 21.14 -41.11
N TYR A 408 13.34 21.46 -40.34
CA TYR A 408 13.36 21.27 -38.89
C TYR A 408 12.40 22.21 -38.15
N ARG A 409 12.09 23.38 -38.70
CA ARG A 409 11.04 24.26 -38.15
C ARG A 409 9.64 23.74 -38.40
N ASN A 410 9.40 23.10 -39.54
CA ASN A 410 8.06 22.66 -39.92
C ASN A 410 7.73 21.24 -39.46
N GLU A 411 8.75 20.41 -39.20
CA GLU A 411 8.58 19.02 -38.79
C GLU A 411 7.80 18.90 -37.47
N ARG A 412 6.72 18.13 -37.44
CA ARG A 412 5.88 17.99 -36.25
C ARG A 412 6.66 17.30 -35.12
N PHE A 413 6.58 17.85 -33.91
CA PHE A 413 7.12 17.23 -32.71
C PHE A 413 6.08 16.25 -32.15
N LYS A 414 6.49 15.00 -31.92
CA LYS A 414 5.66 13.94 -31.31
C LYS A 414 6.43 13.35 -30.14
N PRO A 415 6.38 13.99 -28.96
CA PRO A 415 7.14 13.52 -27.80
C PRO A 415 6.62 12.18 -27.28
N LYS A 416 7.46 11.50 -26.50
CA LYS A 416 6.99 10.43 -25.61
C LYS A 416 6.11 11.04 -24.52
N LYS A 417 5.11 10.30 -24.08
CA LYS A 417 4.23 10.74 -22.98
C LYS A 417 4.80 10.41 -21.60
N ILE A 418 5.66 9.38 -21.53
CA ILE A 418 6.33 8.89 -20.33
C ILE A 418 7.81 8.71 -20.68
N TYR A 419 8.68 9.17 -19.78
CA TYR A 419 10.14 9.09 -19.87
C TYR A 419 10.66 8.30 -18.68
N ASP A 420 10.94 7.02 -18.88
CA ASP A 420 11.32 6.09 -17.81
C ASP A 420 10.26 6.07 -16.69
N SER A 421 10.51 6.77 -15.58
CA SER A 421 9.58 6.93 -14.45
C SER A 421 9.06 8.37 -14.31
N ILE A 422 9.19 9.21 -15.33
CA ILE A 422 8.77 10.62 -15.30
C ILE A 422 7.61 10.82 -16.27
N ILE A 423 6.57 11.52 -15.81
CA ILE A 423 5.42 11.92 -16.62
C ILE A 423 5.31 13.46 -16.56
N PRO A 424 5.90 14.17 -17.53
CA PRO A 424 5.90 15.63 -17.52
C PRO A 424 4.54 16.19 -17.96
N LYS A 425 4.12 17.32 -17.41
CA LYS A 425 2.93 18.04 -17.89
C LYS A 425 3.15 18.71 -19.24
N LYS A 426 4.36 19.22 -19.48
CA LYS A 426 4.76 19.89 -20.73
C LYS A 426 6.05 19.28 -21.27
N ILE A 427 6.14 19.05 -22.58
CA ILE A 427 7.37 18.57 -23.20
C ILE A 427 7.90 19.62 -24.18
N ILE A 428 9.18 19.94 -24.04
CA ILE A 428 9.87 20.96 -24.83
C ILE A 428 10.95 20.28 -25.68
N LEU A 429 10.82 20.36 -27.00
CA LEU A 429 11.90 20.01 -27.93
C LEU A 429 12.79 21.23 -28.16
N ARG A 430 14.07 21.11 -27.80
CA ARG A 430 15.10 22.12 -28.05
C ARG A 430 16.10 21.58 -29.09
N ARG A 431 15.93 22.02 -30.34
CA ARG A 431 16.86 21.70 -31.44
C ARG A 431 17.98 22.72 -31.51
N ILE A 432 19.20 22.26 -31.37
CA ILE A 432 20.43 23.04 -31.50
C ILE A 432 21.00 22.78 -32.90
N CYS A 433 20.66 23.66 -33.84
CA CYS A 433 21.06 23.56 -35.24
C CYS A 433 22.41 24.25 -35.48
N HIS A 434 23.47 23.48 -35.63
CA HIS A 434 24.79 23.96 -36.04
C HIS A 434 24.77 24.30 -37.53
N LEU A 435 24.89 25.59 -37.84
CA LEU A 435 24.78 26.13 -39.19
C LEU A 435 26.00 25.76 -40.05
N PRO A 436 25.81 25.52 -41.37
CA PRO A 436 26.92 25.19 -42.26
C PRO A 436 27.78 26.43 -42.48
N THR A 437 29.07 26.33 -42.19
CA THR A 437 30.03 27.40 -42.40
C THR A 437 30.74 27.25 -43.75
N LEU A 438 31.16 28.38 -44.32
CA LEU A 438 32.04 28.39 -45.48
C LEU A 438 33.35 27.63 -45.17
N PRO A 439 33.83 26.72 -46.06
CA PRO A 439 35.13 26.07 -45.88
C PRO A 439 36.28 27.08 -45.86
N GLU A 440 37.28 26.87 -45.00
CA GLU A 440 38.40 27.81 -44.80
C GLU A 440 39.21 28.10 -46.08
N LYS A 441 39.34 27.10 -46.97
CA LYS A 441 40.06 27.21 -48.24
C LYS A 441 39.15 27.54 -49.45
N ALA A 442 37.98 28.15 -49.22
CA ALA A 442 37.07 28.53 -50.29
C ALA A 442 37.53 29.83 -50.97
N THR A 443 37.57 29.87 -52.29
CA THR A 443 37.96 31.05 -53.07
C THR A 443 36.73 31.77 -53.62
N LYS A 444 36.75 33.10 -53.62
CA LYS A 444 35.65 33.92 -54.13
C LYS A 444 35.57 33.81 -55.65
N VAL A 445 34.37 33.62 -56.20
CA VAL A 445 34.14 33.57 -57.66
C VAL A 445 34.05 35.01 -58.19
N LYS A 446 34.81 35.33 -59.26
CA LYS A 446 34.84 36.67 -59.87
C LYS A 446 33.54 37.00 -60.59
N GLU A 447 33.05 36.07 -61.42
CA GLU A 447 31.76 36.18 -62.11
C GLU A 447 30.65 35.63 -61.22
N ASN A 448 29.95 36.51 -60.54
CA ASN A 448 28.90 36.15 -59.61
C ASN A 448 27.53 36.68 -60.10
N PRO A 449 26.65 35.82 -60.62
CA PRO A 449 25.32 36.24 -61.07
C PRO A 449 24.36 36.51 -59.90
N PHE A 450 24.77 36.23 -58.65
CA PHE A 450 23.95 36.39 -57.46
C PHE A 450 24.25 37.69 -56.74
N LYS A 451 23.22 38.27 -56.12
CA LYS A 451 23.34 39.41 -55.19
C LYS A 451 24.24 39.13 -53.97
N TYR A 452 24.48 37.86 -53.65
CA TYR A 452 25.22 37.41 -52.46
C TYR A 452 26.58 36.82 -52.80
N PRO A 453 27.60 36.91 -51.92
CA PRO A 453 28.94 36.40 -52.21
C PRO A 453 28.97 34.91 -52.54
N LEU A 454 29.46 34.59 -53.73
CA LEU A 454 29.66 33.22 -54.21
C LEU A 454 31.12 32.77 -54.07
N TYR A 455 31.32 31.58 -53.53
CA TYR A 455 32.63 30.94 -53.36
C TYR A 455 32.64 29.56 -53.99
N LYS A 456 33.85 29.09 -54.33
CA LYS A 456 34.10 27.73 -54.79
C LYS A 456 35.12 27.06 -53.87
N HIS A 457 34.86 25.81 -53.51
CA HIS A 457 35.85 24.96 -52.86
C HIS A 457 35.71 23.55 -53.41
N LYS A 458 36.81 23.00 -53.95
CA LYS A 458 36.79 21.77 -54.77
C LYS A 458 35.75 21.92 -55.90
N ASN A 459 34.93 20.90 -56.14
CA ASN A 459 33.89 20.89 -57.17
C ASN A 459 32.52 21.42 -56.68
N LYS A 460 32.47 22.17 -55.56
CA LYS A 460 31.22 22.69 -54.98
C LYS A 460 31.23 24.21 -54.91
N ARG A 461 30.05 24.81 -55.12
CA ARG A 461 29.81 26.25 -54.99
C ARG A 461 29.04 26.54 -53.70
N PHE A 462 29.33 27.67 -53.07
CA PHE A 462 28.79 28.09 -51.78
C PHE A 462 28.34 29.55 -51.86
N LEU A 463 27.07 29.81 -51.58
CA LEU A 463 26.53 31.16 -51.47
C LEU A 463 26.47 31.54 -49.99
N VAL A 464 27.17 32.61 -49.63
CA VAL A 464 27.32 33.03 -48.22
C VAL A 464 26.22 34.02 -47.86
N LEU A 465 25.42 33.66 -46.87
CA LEU A 465 24.31 34.45 -46.35
C LEU A 465 24.62 34.89 -44.91
N LYS A 466 24.20 36.10 -44.55
CA LYS A 466 24.42 36.74 -43.24
C LYS A 466 23.15 36.82 -42.39
N LYS A 467 21.98 36.85 -43.03
CA LYS A 467 20.66 36.98 -42.40
C LYS A 467 19.70 35.95 -42.97
N GLN A 468 18.69 35.59 -42.20
CA GLN A 468 17.78 34.49 -42.53
C GLN A 468 16.79 34.86 -43.64
N ASN A 469 16.34 36.11 -43.67
CA ASN A 469 15.48 36.63 -44.73
C ASN A 469 16.13 36.49 -46.13
N GLN A 470 17.46 36.46 -46.20
CA GLN A 470 18.20 36.26 -47.44
C GLN A 470 18.01 34.85 -48.01
N ILE A 471 17.73 33.85 -47.16
CA ILE A 471 17.47 32.47 -47.63
C ILE A 471 16.20 32.46 -48.49
N GLN A 472 15.13 33.11 -48.02
CA GLN A 472 13.86 33.15 -48.74
C GLN A 472 13.96 34.00 -50.01
N GLU A 473 14.64 35.14 -49.96
CA GLU A 473 14.91 35.97 -51.14
C GLU A 473 15.68 35.19 -52.21
N VAL A 474 16.72 34.44 -51.80
CA VAL A 474 17.51 33.62 -52.73
C VAL A 474 16.68 32.50 -53.35
N ILE A 475 15.84 31.82 -52.55
CA ILE A 475 14.97 30.76 -53.05
C ILE A 475 13.93 31.33 -54.03
N THR A 476 13.32 32.49 -53.74
CA THR A 476 12.30 33.09 -54.59
C THR A 476 12.88 33.61 -55.91
N ASN A 477 14.02 34.29 -55.86
CA ASN A 477 14.58 34.98 -57.03
C ASN A 477 15.49 34.10 -57.89
N TYR A 478 16.07 33.03 -57.35
CA TYR A 478 17.10 32.22 -58.02
C TYR A 478 16.87 30.70 -57.93
N SER A 479 15.60 30.27 -57.82
CA SER A 479 15.23 28.88 -57.51
C SER A 479 15.89 27.82 -58.41
N ASN A 480 16.09 28.11 -59.69
CA ASN A 480 16.69 27.21 -60.66
C ASN A 480 18.22 27.25 -60.65
N GLU A 481 18.83 28.43 -60.49
CA GLU A 481 20.29 28.60 -60.55
C GLU A 481 21.00 28.07 -59.29
N ILE A 482 20.32 28.02 -58.15
CA ILE A 482 20.90 27.60 -56.86
C ILE A 482 20.75 26.10 -56.57
N LYS A 483 20.15 25.30 -57.46
CA LYS A 483 19.91 23.86 -57.23
C LYS A 483 21.18 23.12 -56.80
N ASN A 484 22.32 23.47 -57.40
CA ASN A 484 23.63 22.85 -57.12
C ASN A 484 24.57 23.71 -56.24
N ILE A 485 24.05 24.78 -55.63
CA ILE A 485 24.84 25.70 -54.80
C ILE A 485 24.45 25.52 -53.33
N LYS A 486 25.44 25.41 -52.44
CA LYS A 486 25.20 25.29 -51.01
C LYS A 486 24.99 26.65 -50.36
N LEU A 487 23.94 26.81 -49.55
CA LEU A 487 23.74 28.03 -48.77
C LEU A 487 24.43 27.89 -47.41
N VAL A 488 25.34 28.82 -47.08
CA VAL A 488 26.19 28.75 -45.87
C VAL A 488 26.32 30.10 -45.17
N VAL A 489 26.79 30.10 -43.92
CA VAL A 489 27.18 31.31 -43.19
C VAL A 489 28.71 31.49 -43.23
N LYS A 490 29.17 32.74 -43.10
CA LYS A 490 30.59 33.01 -42.86
C LYS A 490 30.86 32.86 -41.36
N LYS A 491 31.89 32.09 -40.99
CA LYS A 491 32.36 31.99 -39.60
C LYS A 491 32.91 33.33 -39.12
#